data_AF-A0A927GPI9-F1
#
_entry.id   AF-A0A927GPI9-F1
#
_cell.length_a   1.000
_cell.length_b   1.000
_cell.length_c   1.000
_cell.angle_alpha   90.00
_cell.angle_beta   90.00
_cell.angle_gamma   90.00
#
_symmetry.space_group_name_H-M   'P 1'
#
loop_
_entity.id
_entity.type
_entity.pdbx_description
1 polymer ?
#
loop_
_entity_poly.entity_id
_entity_poly.type
_entity_poly.pdbx_seq_one_letter_code
_entity_poly.pdbx_strand_id
1 'polypeptide(L)' 'MRTAEGYVEGRRRQGHAVFRGIPYAQPPVGALRFAAPVPARPWRASGRRSHSDPPHRSPGRPGRIRPTARAG' A
#
# COMPACT_ATOMS: atom_id res chain seq x y z
N MET A 1 -7.90 7.08 14.91
CA MET A 1 -7.52 8.44 14.48
C MET A 1 -8.53 8.93 13.45
N ARG A 2 -8.96 10.19 13.50
CA ARG A 2 -9.92 10.77 12.54
C ARG A 2 -9.17 11.52 11.44
N THR A 3 -9.54 11.30 10.18
CA THR A 3 -9.04 12.01 8.98
C THR A 3 -10.22 12.62 8.20
N ALA A 4 -9.94 13.35 7.12
CA ALA A 4 -10.99 13.90 6.24
C ALA A 4 -11.78 12.79 5.52
N GLU A 5 -11.16 11.64 5.29
CA GLU A 5 -11.71 10.51 4.55
C GLU A 5 -12.41 9.47 5.47
N GLY A 6 -12.20 9.55 6.80
CA GLY A 6 -12.90 8.75 7.80
C GLY A 6 -12.04 8.36 9.01
N TYR A 7 -12.37 7.23 9.67
CA TYR A 7 -11.64 6.77 10.85
C TYR A 7 -10.61 5.68 10.51
N VAL A 8 -9.38 5.87 11.00
CA VAL A 8 -8.25 4.95 10.81
C VAL A 8 -7.88 4.30 12.14
N GLU A 9 -7.74 2.98 12.13
CA GLU A 9 -7.23 2.20 13.25
C GLU A 9 -5.74 1.86 13.05
N GLY A 10 -4.96 2.06 14.09
CA GLY A 10 -3.53 1.77 14.13
C GLY A 10 -3.19 0.88 15.31
N ARG A 11 -1.93 0.44 15.41
CA ARG A 11 -1.45 -0.37 16.54
C ARG A 11 -0.38 0.37 17.33
N ARG A 12 -0.35 0.15 18.65
CA ARG A 12 0.76 0.58 19.50
C ARG A 12 1.93 -0.41 19.34
N ARG A 13 3.14 0.10 19.13
CA ARG A 13 4.39 -0.66 19.00
C ARG A 13 5.53 0.15 19.60
N GLN A 14 6.23 -0.39 20.61
CA GLN A 14 7.43 0.22 21.21
C GLN A 14 7.27 1.72 21.55
N GLY A 15 6.16 2.09 22.22
CA GLY A 15 5.86 3.48 22.56
C GLY A 15 5.24 4.33 21.43
N HIS A 16 5.28 3.87 20.18
CA HIS A 16 4.74 4.58 19.03
C HIS A 16 3.35 4.07 18.63
N ALA A 17 2.53 4.95 18.04
CA ALA A 17 1.32 4.55 17.32
C ALA A 17 1.66 4.40 15.83
N VAL A 18 1.32 3.25 15.25
CA VAL A 18 1.68 2.88 13.88
C VAL A 18 0.42 2.67 13.06
N PHE A 19 0.28 3.43 11.98
CA PHE A 19 -0.78 3.31 11.00
C PHE A 19 -0.14 3.04 9.63
N ARG A 20 -0.61 2.02 8.90
CA ARG A 20 -0.03 1.62 7.60
C ARG A 20 -1.14 1.29 6.61
N GLY A 21 -0.82 1.40 5.32
CA GLY A 21 -1.75 1.06 4.24
C GLY A 21 -2.94 2.03 4.10
N ILE A 22 -2.78 3.29 4.53
CA ILE A 22 -3.80 4.32 4.34
C ILE A 22 -3.60 4.95 2.96
N PRO A 23 -4.53 4.82 2.01
CA PRO A 23 -4.43 5.52 0.75
C PRO A 23 -4.69 7.01 0.95
N TYR A 24 -3.82 7.85 0.39
CA TYR A 24 -3.96 9.31 0.41
C TYR A 24 -4.55 9.86 -0.90
N ALA A 25 -4.54 9.05 -1.96
CA ALA A 25 -5.05 9.39 -3.28
C ALA A 25 -5.76 8.18 -3.90
N GLN A 26 -6.55 8.42 -4.95
CA GLN A 26 -7.10 7.36 -5.79
C GLN A 26 -5.98 6.62 -6.54
N PRO A 27 -6.15 5.31 -6.81
CA PRO A 27 -5.16 4.55 -7.58
C PRO A 27 -4.90 5.19 -8.97
N PRO A 28 -3.65 5.42 -9.38
CA PRO A 28 -3.30 6.12 -10.61
C PRO A 28 -3.37 5.18 -11.84
N VAL A 29 -4.55 4.58 -12.06
CA VAL A 29 -4.81 3.60 -13.12
C VAL A 29 -5.81 4.16 -14.15
N GLY A 30 -5.83 3.59 -15.35
CA GLY A 30 -6.75 4.00 -16.42
C GLY A 30 -6.57 5.48 -16.78
N ALA A 31 -7.67 6.24 -16.78
CA ALA A 31 -7.67 7.68 -17.07
C ALA A 31 -6.86 8.53 -16.06
N LEU A 32 -6.57 8.00 -14.88
CA LEU A 32 -5.73 8.66 -13.87
C LEU A 32 -4.24 8.40 -14.08
N ARG A 33 -3.87 7.55 -15.05
CA ARG A 33 -2.46 7.29 -15.36
C ARG A 33 -1.81 8.59 -15.85
N PHE A 34 -0.71 8.98 -15.21
CA PHE A 34 0.04 10.23 -15.47
C PHE A 34 -0.71 11.54 -15.12
N ALA A 35 -1.89 11.47 -14.52
CA ALA A 35 -2.58 12.64 -14.00
C ALA A 35 -2.03 13.06 -12.63
N ALA A 36 -2.33 14.29 -12.20
CA ALA A 36 -2.09 14.73 -10.83
C ALA A 36 -2.84 13.84 -9.83
N PRO A 37 -2.31 13.63 -8.60
CA PRO A 37 -3.00 12.84 -7.58
C PRO A 37 -4.40 13.38 -7.30
N VAL A 38 -5.39 12.49 -7.32
CA VAL A 38 -6.78 12.82 -6.97
C VAL A 38 -7.05 12.35 -5.54
N PRO A 39 -7.68 13.17 -4.66
CA PRO A 39 -7.98 12.77 -3.29
C PRO A 39 -8.69 11.42 -3.20
N ALA A 40 -8.32 10.61 -2.21
CA ALA A 40 -8.94 9.32 -1.97
C ALA A 40 -10.44 9.50 -1.70
N ARG A 41 -11.25 8.55 -2.19
CA ARG A 41 -12.68 8.55 -1.89
C ARG A 41 -12.87 8.23 -0.40
N PRO A 42 -13.73 8.96 0.33
CA PRO A 42 -14.04 8.63 1.71
C PRO A 42 -14.49 7.18 1.84
N TRP A 43 -13.96 6.48 2.84
CA TRP A 43 -14.42 5.13 3.15
C TRP A 43 -15.80 5.24 3.81
N ARG A 44 -16.81 4.53 3.27
CA ARG A 44 -18.19 4.58 3.78
C ARG A 44 -18.20 4.38 5.30
N ALA A 45 -19.10 5.11 5.97
CA ALA A 45 -19.15 5.39 7.41
C ALA A 45 -19.12 4.17 8.37
N SER A 46 -19.22 2.93 7.89
CA SER A 46 -19.19 1.70 8.67
C SER A 46 -17.84 0.96 8.66
N GLY A 47 -16.92 1.31 7.78
CA GLY A 47 -15.66 0.57 7.61
C GLY A 47 -14.48 1.26 8.29
N ARG A 48 -14.28 1.03 9.60
CA ARG A 48 -12.98 1.30 10.24
C ARG A 48 -11.88 0.62 9.41
N ARG A 49 -10.85 1.36 9.01
CA ARG A 49 -9.74 0.75 8.27
C ARG A 49 -8.63 0.34 9.23
N SER A 50 -8.42 -0.97 9.33
CA SER A 50 -7.30 -1.58 10.05
C SER A 50 -6.11 -1.78 9.11
N HIS A 51 -4.92 -1.92 9.70
CA HIS A 51 -3.65 -2.22 9.04
C HIS A 51 -3.81 -3.20 7.87
N SER A 52 -3.64 -2.72 6.63
CA SER A 52 -3.49 -3.61 5.48
C SER A 52 -2.03 -3.62 5.05
N ASP A 53 -1.52 -4.78 4.65
CA ASP A 53 -0.20 -4.93 4.05
C ASP A 53 0.02 -3.91 2.91
N PRO A 54 1.26 -3.49 2.64
CA PRO A 54 1.52 -2.43 1.68
C PRO A 54 0.98 -2.83 0.29
N PRO A 55 0.30 -1.92 -0.42
CA PRO A 55 -0.29 -2.18 -1.73
C PRO A 55 0.77 -2.43 -2.84
N HIS A 56 2.06 -2.33 -2.50
CA HIS A 56 3.18 -2.49 -3.41
C HIS A 56 3.92 -3.78 -3.06
N ARG A 57 3.42 -4.92 -3.52
CA ARG A 57 4.24 -6.12 -3.58
C ARG A 57 5.28 -5.87 -4.68
N SER A 58 6.50 -5.50 -4.31
CA SER A 58 7.62 -5.52 -5.26
C SER A 58 7.65 -6.88 -5.96
N PRO A 59 7.91 -6.95 -7.28
CA PRO A 59 8.17 -8.25 -7.90
C PRO A 59 9.27 -8.93 -7.09
N GLY A 60 9.02 -10.17 -6.66
CA GLY A 60 9.98 -10.92 -5.87
C GLY A 60 11.34 -10.87 -6.55
N ARG A 61 12.42 -10.77 -5.77
CA ARG A 61 13.81 -10.81 -6.28
C ARG A 61 13.90 -11.86 -7.41
N PRO A 62 14.34 -11.49 -8.63
CA PRO A 62 14.52 -12.48 -9.67
C PRO A 62 15.46 -13.57 -9.14
N GLY A 63 15.02 -14.82 -9.22
CA GLY A 63 15.80 -15.97 -8.74
C GLY A 63 17.20 -15.95 -9.38
N ARG A 64 18.23 -16.18 -8.56
CA ARG A 64 19.62 -16.27 -9.00
C ARG A 64 19.72 -17.32 -10.11
N ILE A 65 19.93 -16.87 -11.35
CA ILE A 65 20.16 -17.75 -12.50
C ILE A 65 21.45 -18.52 -12.19
N ARG A 66 21.35 -19.84 -11.98
CA ARG A 66 22.54 -20.70 -11.81
C ARG A 66 23.15 -20.88 -13.21
N PRO A 67 24.43 -20.55 -13.44
CA PRO A 67 25.06 -20.89 -14.70
C PRO A 67 25.15 -22.42 -14.81
N THR A 68 24.52 -22.99 -15.83
CA THR A 68 24.73 -24.39 -16.21
C THR A 68 26.14 -24.51 -16.77
N ALA A 69 26.99 -25.30 -16.12
CA ALA A 69 28.32 -25.61 -16.63
C ALA A 69 28.19 -26.32 -17.99
N ARG A 70 28.90 -25.80 -19.00
CA ARG A 70 29.06 -26.46 -20.30
C ARG A 70 30.22 -27.44 -20.17
N ALA A 71 29.92 -28.73 -20.30
CA ALA A 71 30.92 -29.77 -20.49
C ALA A 71 31.63 -29.56 -21.84
N GLY A 72 32.94 -29.69 -21.84
CA GLY A 72 33.84 -29.72 -22.98
C GLY A 72 35.12 -30.41 -22.56
#